data_AF-A0A7S2TIJ0-F1
#
_entry.id   AF-A0A7S2TIJ0-F1
#
_cell.length_a   1.000
_cell.length_b   1.000
_cell.length_c   1.000
_cell.angle_alpha   90.00
_cell.angle_beta   90.00
_cell.angle_gamma   90.00
#
_symmetry.space_group_name_H-M   'P 1'
#
loop_
_entity.id
_entity.type
_entity.pdbx_description
1 polymer ?
#
loop_
_entity_poly.entity_id
_entity_poly.type
_entity_poly.pdbx_seq_one_letter_code
_entity_poly.pdbx_strand_id
1 'polypeptide(L)'
;EGEEVELDGWMIKPKNFDPKQKYPMIVFVYGEPAACCCVDRYSRFYPWHHLLANTGYVVATIDPRGSPAPRGRKFRKCVYKKIGIQSPDDIYKAVKALKKRHSFISDDVGIWGWSGGGSTTLH
;
A
#
# COMPACT_ATOMS: atom_id res chain seq x y z
N GLU A 1 -19.81 -12.28 3.29
CA GLU A 1 -19.09 -11.28 4.11
C GLU A 1 -17.78 -11.92 4.57
N GLY A 2 -16.66 -11.22 4.44
CA GLY A 2 -15.31 -11.81 4.54
C GLY A 2 -14.67 -11.62 5.91
N GLU A 3 -13.76 -12.54 6.27
CA GLU A 3 -12.87 -12.46 7.44
C GLU A 3 -12.22 -11.07 7.52
N GLU A 4 -12.31 -10.40 8.68
CA GLU A 4 -11.63 -9.13 8.92
C GLU A 4 -10.12 -9.40 8.97
N VAL A 5 -9.35 -8.73 8.12
CA VAL A 5 -7.90 -8.90 8.00
C VAL A 5 -7.24 -7.59 8.37
N GLU A 6 -6.46 -7.61 9.44
CA GLU A 6 -5.54 -6.54 9.78
C GLU A 6 -4.34 -6.59 8.83
N LEU A 7 -3.90 -5.47 8.29
CA LEU A 7 -2.73 -5.36 7.39
C LEU A 7 -1.84 -4.21 7.85
N ASP A 8 -0.53 -4.41 7.71
CA ASP A 8 0.46 -3.39 8.02
C ASP A 8 0.56 -2.38 6.87
N GLY A 9 0.83 -1.13 7.23
CA GLY A 9 0.97 -0.02 6.30
C GLY A 9 1.68 1.17 6.93
N TRP A 10 2.31 2.00 6.10
CA TRP A 10 2.76 3.32 6.51
C TRP A 10 2.19 4.39 5.57
N MET A 11 2.18 5.63 6.05
CA MET A 11 1.72 6.79 5.30
C MET A 11 2.65 7.98 5.53
N ILE A 12 3.11 8.58 4.44
CA ILE A 12 3.83 9.85 4.39
C ILE A 12 2.83 10.92 3.95
N LYS A 13 2.69 11.96 4.77
CA LYS A 13 1.84 13.12 4.47
C LYS A 13 2.69 14.25 3.87
N PRO A 14 2.08 15.17 3.11
CA PRO A 14 2.74 16.38 2.65
C PRO A 14 3.42 17.17 3.78
N LYS A 15 4.50 17.89 3.47
CA LYS A 15 5.27 18.67 4.47
C LYS A 15 4.42 19.69 5.23
N ASN A 16 3.52 20.37 4.50
CA ASN A 16 2.59 21.37 5.05
C ASN A 16 1.16 20.80 5.10
N PHE A 17 1.02 19.57 5.59
CA PHE A 17 -0.24 18.86 5.63
C PHE A 17 -1.31 19.60 6.46
N ASP A 18 -2.49 19.75 5.89
CA ASP A 18 -3.69 20.26 6.53
C ASP A 18 -4.80 19.20 6.44
N PRO A 19 -5.30 18.67 7.57
CA PRO A 19 -6.33 17.64 7.56
C PRO A 19 -7.68 18.11 6.99
N LYS A 20 -7.88 19.42 6.78
CA LYS A 20 -9.08 19.99 6.14
C LYS A 20 -9.00 20.00 4.62
N GLN A 21 -7.82 19.78 4.04
CA GLN A 21 -7.62 19.72 2.59
C GLN A 21 -7.71 18.28 2.07
N LYS A 22 -7.91 18.15 0.75
CA LYS A 22 -7.96 16.88 0.03
C LYS A 22 -6.68 16.70 -0.78
N TYR A 23 -6.05 15.55 -0.67
CA TYR A 23 -4.80 15.21 -1.35
C TYR A 23 -4.95 13.96 -2.20
N PRO A 24 -4.44 13.95 -3.44
CA PRO A 24 -4.31 12.73 -4.22
C PRO A 24 -3.38 11.74 -3.51
N MET A 25 -3.64 10.45 -3.66
CA MET A 25 -2.86 9.39 -3.04
C MET A 25 -2.01 8.65 -4.07
N ILE A 26 -0.76 8.35 -3.72
CA ILE A 26 0.07 7.36 -4.41
C ILE A 26 0.28 6.15 -3.49
N VAL A 27 -0.11 4.98 -3.96
CA VAL A 27 0.10 3.71 -3.25
C VAL A 27 1.36 3.03 -3.81
N PHE A 28 2.41 2.94 -3.00
CA PHE A 28 3.59 2.16 -3.31
C PHE A 28 3.36 0.70 -2.91
N VAL A 29 3.60 -0.24 -3.83
CA VAL A 29 3.39 -1.67 -3.58
C VAL A 29 4.55 -2.53 -4.08
N TYR A 30 4.77 -3.64 -3.40
CA TYR A 30 5.37 -4.83 -4.00
C TYR A 30 4.32 -5.91 -4.29
N GLY A 31 3.36 -6.13 -3.38
CA GLY A 31 2.16 -6.95 -3.60
C GLY A 31 2.36 -8.46 -3.73
N GLU A 32 3.59 -8.92 -3.99
CA GLU A 32 3.92 -10.32 -4.27
C GLU A 32 4.78 -10.97 -3.17
N PRO A 33 4.90 -12.33 -3.16
CA PRO A 33 5.53 -13.06 -2.05
C PRO A 33 7.02 -12.83 -1.81
N ALA A 34 7.69 -12.09 -2.70
CA ALA A 34 9.13 -11.90 -2.67
C ALA A 34 9.59 -10.72 -1.79
N ALA A 35 8.74 -9.74 -1.47
CA ALA A 35 9.14 -8.62 -0.61
C ALA A 35 8.02 -8.01 0.22
N CYS A 36 8.42 -7.41 1.34
CA CYS A 36 7.60 -6.54 2.19
C CYS A 36 8.07 -5.09 2.07
N CYS A 37 7.11 -4.17 2.09
CA CYS A 37 7.33 -2.73 2.03
C CYS A 37 7.09 -2.03 3.37
N CYS A 38 6.35 -2.67 4.29
CA CYS A 38 6.02 -2.18 5.62
C CYS A 38 7.03 -2.69 6.66
N VAL A 39 8.27 -2.20 6.58
CA VAL A 39 9.32 -2.58 7.52
C VAL A 39 9.91 -1.35 8.19
N ASP A 40 10.28 -1.48 9.48
CA ASP A 40 10.94 -0.41 10.24
C ASP A 40 12.42 -0.31 9.86
N ARG A 41 12.65 0.22 8.66
CA ARG A 41 13.98 0.38 8.05
C ARG A 41 13.94 1.51 7.03
N TYR A 42 15.07 2.18 6.85
CA TYR A 42 15.25 3.12 5.75
C TYR A 42 15.18 2.40 4.38
N SER A 43 14.33 2.89 3.48
CA SER A 43 14.21 2.38 2.12
C SER A 43 14.91 3.29 1.12
N ARG A 44 15.58 2.70 0.13
CA ARG A 44 16.15 3.45 -1.02
C ARG A 44 15.10 4.23 -1.82
N PHE A 45 13.82 3.91 -1.66
CA PHE A 45 12.71 4.61 -2.33
C PHE A 45 12.17 5.80 -1.52
N TYR A 46 12.60 6.00 -0.27
CA TYR A 46 12.13 7.12 0.55
C TYR A 46 12.42 8.49 -0.05
N PRO A 47 13.59 8.78 -0.67
CA PRO A 47 13.79 10.06 -1.35
C PRO A 47 12.71 10.35 -2.40
N TRP A 48 12.30 9.35 -3.18
CA TRP A 48 11.24 9.48 -4.17
C TRP A 48 9.87 9.70 -3.51
N HIS A 49 9.54 8.95 -2.46
CA HIS A 49 8.28 9.13 -1.73
C HIS A 49 8.18 10.49 -1.04
N HIS A 50 9.28 10.99 -0.46
CA HIS A 50 9.33 12.32 0.13
C HIS A 50 9.22 13.42 -0.94
N LEU A 51 9.79 13.22 -2.12
CA LEU A 51 9.61 14.13 -3.25
C LEU A 51 8.12 14.23 -3.64
N LEU A 52 7.45 13.08 -3.81
CA LEU A 52 6.00 13.03 -4.09
C LEU A 52 5.17 13.69 -2.98
N ALA A 53 5.51 13.44 -1.71
CA ALA A 53 4.82 14.07 -0.60
C ALA A 53 5.00 15.60 -0.61
N ASN A 54 6.19 16.09 -0.93
CA ASN A 54 6.48 17.51 -1.04
C ASN A 54 5.75 18.19 -2.21
N THR A 55 5.32 17.44 -3.23
CA THR A 55 4.49 17.96 -4.33
C THR A 55 2.99 17.86 -4.06
N GLY A 56 2.58 17.43 -2.86
CA GLY A 56 1.19 17.45 -2.42
C GLY A 56 0.48 16.09 -2.45
N TYR A 57 1.18 14.98 -2.66
CA TYR A 57 0.58 13.65 -2.57
C TYR A 57 0.62 13.09 -1.15
N VAL A 58 -0.40 12.35 -0.77
CA VAL A 58 -0.27 11.37 0.32
C VAL A 58 0.36 10.12 -0.28
N VAL A 59 1.49 9.66 0.27
CA VAL A 59 2.12 8.42 -0.17
C VAL A 59 1.89 7.36 0.89
N ALA A 60 1.38 6.20 0.50
CA ALA A 60 1.15 5.09 1.41
C ALA A 60 1.67 3.78 0.86
N THR A 61 1.89 2.81 1.73
CA THR A 61 2.12 1.42 1.34
C THR A 61 1.25 0.51 2.19
N ILE A 62 0.98 -0.69 1.68
CA ILE A 62 0.23 -1.75 2.33
C ILE A 62 0.95 -3.07 2.02
N ASP A 63 1.19 -3.90 3.03
CA ASP A 63 1.68 -5.27 2.82
C ASP A 63 0.48 -6.24 2.84
N PRO A 64 0.00 -6.69 1.67
CA PRO A 64 -1.17 -7.58 1.60
C PRO A 64 -0.83 -8.99 2.10
N ARG A 65 -1.88 -9.82 2.24
CA ARG A 65 -1.69 -11.26 2.47
C ARG A 65 -0.86 -11.87 1.33
N GLY A 66 -0.05 -12.87 1.68
CA GLY A 66 0.90 -13.49 0.75
C GLY A 66 2.29 -12.88 0.73
N SER A 67 2.45 -11.65 1.25
CA SER A 67 3.76 -11.04 1.46
C SER A 67 4.61 -11.87 2.45
N PRO A 68 5.94 -11.73 2.44
CA PRO A 68 6.82 -12.45 3.34
C PRO A 68 6.83 -11.92 4.79
N ALA A 69 5.84 -11.11 5.18
CA ALA A 69 5.69 -10.56 6.53
C ALA A 69 5.69 -11.69 7.59
N PRO A 70 6.22 -11.47 8.79
CA PRO A 70 6.32 -12.49 9.84
C PRO A 70 4.97 -12.78 10.52
N ARG A 71 3.95 -13.12 9.72
CA ARG A 71 2.55 -13.34 10.13
C ARG A 71 2.09 -14.79 9.98
N GLY A 72 3.06 -15.69 9.89
CA GLY A 72 2.83 -17.14 9.86
C GLY A 72 2.43 -17.70 8.50
N ARG A 73 2.34 -19.04 8.47
CA ARG A 73 2.18 -19.83 7.22
C ARG A 73 0.84 -19.58 6.51
N LYS A 74 -0.28 -19.43 7.25
CA LYS A 74 -1.61 -19.19 6.68
C LYS A 74 -1.61 -17.88 5.88
N PHE A 75 -1.04 -16.81 6.47
CA PHE A 75 -0.92 -15.50 5.84
C PHE A 75 -0.06 -15.55 4.57
N ARG A 76 1.10 -16.22 4.63
CA ARG A 76 2.03 -16.27 3.50
C ARG A 76 1.56 -17.17 2.34
N LYS A 77 0.87 -18.28 2.63
CA LYS A 77 0.51 -19.27 1.59
C LYS A 77 -0.87 -19.07 0.96
N CYS A 78 -1.69 -18.12 1.44
CA CYS A 78 -3.04 -17.93 0.89
C CYS A 78 -3.06 -17.54 -0.60
N VAL A 79 -1.93 -17.05 -1.12
CA VAL A 79 -1.75 -16.64 -2.52
C VAL A 79 -1.25 -17.76 -3.44
N TYR A 80 -1.06 -18.99 -2.93
CA TYR A 80 -0.67 -20.14 -3.75
C TYR A 80 -1.70 -20.37 -4.87
N LYS A 81 -1.24 -20.37 -6.13
CA LYS A 81 -2.08 -20.41 -7.35
C LYS A 81 -3.08 -19.24 -7.48
N LYS A 82 -2.86 -18.12 -6.78
CA LYS A 82 -3.73 -16.93 -6.73
C LYS A 82 -2.95 -15.61 -6.77
N ILE A 83 -1.75 -15.62 -7.34
CA ILE A 83 -0.95 -14.40 -7.59
C ILE A 83 -1.75 -13.49 -8.53
N GLY A 84 -1.75 -12.18 -8.27
CA GLY A 84 -2.53 -11.20 -9.03
C GLY A 84 -4.03 -11.21 -8.74
N ILE A 85 -4.51 -11.99 -7.76
CA ILE A 85 -5.94 -12.02 -7.38
C ILE A 85 -6.11 -11.56 -5.93
N GLN A 86 -5.47 -12.27 -5.00
CA GLN A 86 -5.70 -12.03 -3.57
C GLN A 86 -5.02 -10.75 -3.08
N SER A 87 -3.77 -10.50 -3.49
CA SER A 87 -3.03 -9.31 -3.05
C SER A 87 -3.62 -7.99 -3.60
N PRO A 88 -4.01 -7.89 -4.88
CA PRO A 88 -4.67 -6.68 -5.39
C PRO A 88 -6.01 -6.40 -4.71
N ASP A 89 -6.81 -7.43 -4.42
CA ASP A 89 -8.07 -7.30 -3.66
C ASP A 89 -7.82 -6.76 -2.24
N ASP A 90 -6.78 -7.25 -1.56
CA ASP A 90 -6.37 -6.74 -0.25
C ASP A 90 -5.94 -5.26 -0.31
N ILE A 91 -5.13 -4.89 -1.31
CA ILE A 91 -4.69 -3.50 -1.53
C ILE A 91 -5.89 -2.60 -1.81
N TYR A 92 -6.80 -3.01 -2.70
CA TYR A 92 -8.02 -2.28 -3.02
C TYR A 92 -8.89 -2.02 -1.78
N LYS A 93 -9.12 -3.06 -0.98
CA LYS A 93 -9.90 -2.97 0.26
C LYS A 93 -9.22 -2.07 1.29
N ALA A 94 -7.90 -2.18 1.44
CA ALA A 94 -7.13 -1.33 2.33
C ALA A 94 -7.18 0.15 1.89
N VAL A 95 -7.05 0.45 0.60
CA VAL A 95 -7.21 1.82 0.07
C VAL A 95 -8.61 2.36 0.35
N LYS A 96 -9.66 1.56 0.12
CA LYS A 96 -11.03 1.94 0.48
C LYS A 96 -11.19 2.23 1.98
N ALA A 97 -10.60 1.39 2.83
CA ALA A 97 -10.64 1.58 4.28
C ALA A 97 -9.89 2.86 4.70
N LEU A 98 -8.73 3.14 4.09
CA LEU A 98 -7.97 4.37 4.33
C LEU A 98 -8.77 5.61 3.93
N LYS A 99 -9.39 5.61 2.74
CA LYS A 99 -10.25 6.73 2.28
C LYS A 99 -11.43 6.99 3.22
N LYS A 100 -12.04 5.92 3.75
CA LYS A 100 -13.13 6.04 4.73
C LYS A 100 -12.63 6.59 6.08
N ARG A 101 -11.44 6.18 6.52
CA ARG A 101 -10.83 6.60 7.79
C ARG A 101 -10.28 8.03 7.74
N HIS A 102 -9.85 8.49 6.57
CA HIS A 102 -9.13 9.74 6.40
C HIS A 102 -9.81 10.64 5.38
N SER A 103 -10.58 11.60 5.89
CA SER A 103 -11.29 12.60 5.09
C SER A 103 -10.37 13.46 4.23
N PHE A 104 -9.06 13.48 4.44
CA PHE A 104 -8.11 14.25 3.64
C PHE A 104 -7.64 13.51 2.37
N ILE A 105 -7.99 12.24 2.17
CA ILE A 105 -7.65 11.53 0.93
C ILE A 105 -8.71 11.88 -0.12
N SER A 106 -8.28 12.29 -1.32
CA SER A 106 -9.16 12.58 -2.46
C SER A 106 -9.62 11.30 -3.16
N ASP A 107 -10.38 11.46 -4.25
CA ASP A 107 -10.78 10.32 -5.08
C ASP A 107 -9.69 9.85 -6.05
N ASP A 108 -8.68 10.70 -6.30
CA ASP A 108 -7.56 10.42 -7.19
C ASP A 108 -6.53 9.53 -6.50
N VAL A 109 -6.41 8.30 -6.97
CA VAL A 109 -5.47 7.32 -6.46
C VAL A 109 -4.61 6.78 -7.61
N GLY A 110 -3.31 7.00 -7.51
CA GLY A 110 -2.31 6.33 -8.32
C GLY A 110 -1.70 5.15 -7.56
N ILE A 111 -1.16 4.19 -8.30
CA ILE A 111 -0.42 3.04 -7.75
C ILE A 111 0.91 2.91 -8.50
N TRP A 112 1.97 2.55 -7.80
CA TRP A 112 3.27 2.30 -8.44
C TRP A 112 4.08 1.23 -7.71
N GLY A 113 4.93 0.53 -8.44
CA GLY A 113 5.81 -0.52 -7.91
C GLY A 113 6.82 -1.00 -8.95
N TRP A 114 7.80 -1.79 -8.52
CA TRP A 114 8.84 -2.37 -9.38
C TRP A 114 8.87 -3.89 -9.28
N SER A 115 9.23 -4.58 -10.38
CA SER A 115 9.24 -6.04 -10.46
C SER A 115 7.86 -6.61 -10.12
N GLY A 116 7.70 -7.46 -9.11
CA GLY A 116 6.38 -7.94 -8.65
C GLY A 116 5.42 -6.80 -8.28
N GLY A 117 5.94 -5.67 -7.81
CA GLY A 117 5.14 -4.44 -7.62
C GLY A 117 4.63 -3.85 -8.92
N GLY A 118 5.44 -3.92 -9.98
CA GLY A 118 5.03 -3.50 -11.32
C GLY A 118 3.93 -4.40 -11.88
N SER A 119 4.08 -5.73 -11.74
CA SER A 119 3.02 -6.69 -12.09
C SER A 119 1.74 -6.40 -11.30
N THR A 120 1.85 -6.17 -9.99
CA THR A 120 0.72 -5.83 -9.11
C THR A 120 -0.03 -4.57 -9.58
N THR A 121 0.65 -3.58 -10.18
CA THR A 121 -0.03 -2.38 -10.68
C THR A 121 -0.94 -2.60 -11.89
N LEU A 122 -0.80 -3.75 -12.58
CA LEU A 122 -1.60 -4.12 -13.75
C LEU A 122 -2.78 -5.02 -13.40
N HIS A 123 -2.86 -5.48 -12.15
CA HIS A 123 -3.92 -6.36 -11.64
C HIS A 123 -4.96 -5.56 -10.85
#